data_AF-A0A955H2B8-F1
#
_entry.id   AF-A0A955H2B8-F1
#
_cell.length_a   1.000
_cell.length_b   1.000
_cell.length_c   1.000
_cell.angle_alpha   90.00
_cell.angle_beta   90.00
_cell.angle_gamma   90.00
#
_symmetry.space_group_name_H-M   'P 1'
#
loop_
_entity.id
_entity.type
_entity.pdbx_description
1 polymer ?
#
loop_
_entity_poly.entity_id
_entity_poly.type
_entity_poly.pdbx_seq_one_letter_code
_entity_poly.pdbx_strand_id
1 'polypeptide(L)'
;MQTENKSGWLNTKNLVFLLVGVMLMVWLVSVLVDSRFSELELATEVKISDQETLLVAIAETTARNGADQITESIVRDCSVDERESFDYLLSRLNDGLNHSQLVELERLFGRCGSFFAERKSVMVSRFTREIEVYEDYVDQLSLISGDDKFEDYKVSNWHELSDLEHKQSELFSKLVTLQDEIISNLLQGKSASSDEIVGILVEVSGVQESLLVARQQATTLRTDLLSL
;
A
#
# COMPACT_ATOMS: atom_id res chain seq x y z
N MET A 1 -32.97 -0.40 83.48
CA MET A 1 -32.27 0.27 82.35
C MET A 1 -30.99 -0.52 82.10
N GLN A 2 -31.01 -1.42 81.12
CA GLN A 2 -29.80 -2.03 80.54
C GLN A 2 -30.22 -2.70 79.22
N THR A 3 -29.67 -2.17 78.14
CA THR A 3 -29.99 -2.47 76.75
C THR A 3 -29.26 -3.73 76.29
N GLU A 4 -29.98 -4.64 75.62
CA GLU A 4 -29.44 -5.72 74.80
C GLU A 4 -28.44 -5.15 73.78
N ASN A 5 -27.20 -5.64 73.80
CA ASN A 5 -26.25 -5.43 72.72
C ASN A 5 -26.01 -6.77 72.00
N LYS A 6 -26.96 -7.16 71.14
CA LYS A 6 -26.75 -8.19 70.11
C LYS A 6 -26.07 -7.54 68.91
N SER A 7 -24.78 -7.20 69.02
CA SER A 7 -23.98 -6.96 67.82
C SER A 7 -23.48 -8.32 67.32
N GLY A 8 -24.13 -8.77 66.25
CA GLY A 8 -23.89 -10.04 65.61
C GLY A 8 -22.42 -10.20 65.21
N TRP A 9 -21.73 -11.01 65.99
CA TRP A 9 -20.50 -11.68 65.60
C TRP A 9 -20.82 -12.51 64.35
N LEU A 10 -20.55 -11.94 63.17
CA LEU A 10 -20.44 -12.70 61.92
C LEU A 10 -19.52 -13.89 62.23
N ASN A 11 -20.13 -15.06 62.32
CA ASN A 11 -19.50 -16.34 62.61
C ASN A 11 -18.24 -16.43 61.74
N THR A 12 -17.04 -16.42 62.33
CA THR A 12 -15.76 -16.32 61.59
C THR A 12 -15.63 -17.39 60.51
N LYS A 13 -16.29 -18.54 60.70
CA LYS A 13 -16.45 -19.60 59.68
C LYS A 13 -17.20 -19.13 58.43
N ASN A 14 -18.27 -18.35 58.57
CA ASN A 14 -19.03 -17.82 57.45
C ASN A 14 -18.22 -16.76 56.67
N LEU A 15 -17.39 -15.98 57.36
CA LEU A 15 -16.54 -14.97 56.72
C LEU A 15 -15.40 -15.61 55.91
N VAL A 16 -14.78 -16.68 56.42
CA VAL A 16 -13.78 -17.47 55.68
C VAL A 16 -14.38 -18.14 54.44
N PHE A 17 -15.57 -18.74 54.56
CA PHE A 17 -16.27 -19.32 53.41
C PHE A 17 -16.56 -18.31 52.30
N LEU A 18 -16.93 -17.08 52.68
CA LEU A 18 -17.20 -16.00 51.74
C LEU A 18 -15.92 -15.54 51.02
N LEU A 19 -14.81 -15.38 51.75
CA LEU A 19 -13.51 -15.04 51.16
C LEU A 19 -12.99 -16.11 50.21
N VAL A 20 -13.07 -17.38 50.58
CA VAL A 20 -12.67 -18.50 49.71
C VAL A 20 -13.58 -18.56 48.47
N GLY A 21 -14.87 -18.34 48.62
CA GLY A 21 -15.81 -18.27 47.49
C GLY A 21 -15.50 -17.14 46.52
N VAL A 22 -15.18 -15.95 47.02
CA VAL A 22 -14.75 -14.80 46.20
C VAL A 22 -13.43 -15.10 45.49
N MET A 23 -12.46 -15.70 46.18
CA MET A 23 -11.16 -16.05 45.58
C MET A 23 -11.31 -17.08 44.46
N LEU A 24 -12.16 -18.10 44.66
CA LEU A 24 -12.48 -19.10 43.64
C LEU A 24 -13.19 -18.48 42.43
N MET A 25 -14.12 -17.55 42.67
CA MET A 25 -14.81 -16.82 41.60
C MET A 25 -13.83 -15.95 40.79
N VAL A 26 -12.94 -15.21 41.46
CA VAL A 26 -11.90 -14.43 40.79
C VAL A 26 -10.98 -15.35 39.97
N TRP A 27 -10.54 -16.47 40.54
CA TRP A 27 -9.69 -17.43 39.84
C TRP A 27 -10.38 -18.04 38.61
N LEU A 28 -11.64 -18.46 38.73
CA LEU A 28 -12.40 -18.99 37.59
C LEU A 28 -12.62 -17.94 36.49
N VAL A 29 -12.88 -16.69 36.88
CA VAL A 29 -12.98 -15.58 35.93
C VAL A 29 -11.63 -15.34 35.25
N SER A 30 -10.52 -15.32 35.98
CA SER A 30 -9.17 -15.18 35.40
C SER A 30 -8.88 -16.29 34.40
N VAL A 31 -9.11 -17.57 34.74
CA VAL A 31 -8.87 -18.71 33.83
C VAL A 31 -9.75 -18.62 32.57
N LEU A 32 -11.02 -18.24 32.72
CA LEU A 32 -11.92 -18.07 31.58
C LEU A 32 -11.49 -16.89 30.70
N VAL A 33 -11.08 -15.78 31.30
CA VAL A 33 -10.57 -14.60 30.60
C VAL A 33 -9.29 -14.93 29.84
N ASP A 34 -8.33 -15.63 30.46
CA ASP A 34 -7.08 -16.06 29.81
C ASP A 34 -7.36 -16.96 28.59
N SER A 35 -8.30 -17.91 28.71
CA SER A 35 -8.68 -18.76 27.58
C SER A 35 -9.28 -17.98 26.41
N ARG A 36 -10.06 -16.93 26.69
CA ARG A 36 -10.66 -16.07 25.66
C ARG A 36 -9.63 -15.16 25.00
N PHE A 37 -8.69 -14.62 25.77
CA PHE A 37 -7.60 -13.84 25.20
C PHE A 37 -6.73 -14.68 24.28
N SER A 38 -6.39 -15.91 24.67
CA SER A 38 -5.64 -16.83 23.81
C SER A 38 -6.39 -17.19 22.52
N GLU A 39 -7.71 -17.42 22.59
CA GLU A 39 -8.53 -17.62 21.37
C GLU A 39 -8.54 -16.38 20.46
N LEU A 40 -8.63 -15.18 21.02
CA LEU A 40 -8.63 -13.91 20.28
C LEU A 40 -7.27 -13.61 19.66
N GLU A 41 -6.19 -13.92 20.37
CA GLU A 41 -4.80 -13.79 19.92
C GLU A 41 -4.61 -14.62 18.65
N LEU A 42 -4.89 -15.93 18.71
CA LEU A 42 -4.79 -16.85 17.58
C LEU A 42 -5.67 -16.41 16.40
N ALA A 43 -6.90 -15.97 16.66
CA ALA A 43 -7.79 -15.49 15.61
C ALA A 43 -7.27 -14.22 14.93
N THR A 44 -6.58 -13.35 15.67
CA THR A 44 -5.98 -12.12 15.15
C THR A 44 -4.73 -12.44 14.34
N GLU A 45 -3.88 -13.35 14.81
CA GLU A 45 -2.71 -13.83 14.06
C GLU A 45 -3.10 -14.42 12.70
N VAL A 46 -4.19 -15.20 12.62
CA VAL A 46 -4.71 -15.71 11.35
C VAL A 46 -5.09 -14.57 10.40
N LYS A 47 -5.77 -13.53 10.89
CA LYS A 47 -6.12 -12.36 10.07
C LYS A 47 -4.89 -11.59 9.59
N ILE A 48 -3.88 -11.45 10.44
CA ILE A 48 -2.61 -10.82 10.07
C ILE A 48 -1.95 -11.63 8.95
N SER A 49 -1.89 -12.95 9.07
CA SER A 49 -1.32 -13.84 8.03
C SER A 49 -2.08 -13.77 6.70
N ASP A 50 -3.42 -13.77 6.74
CA ASP A 50 -4.26 -13.60 5.55
C ASP A 50 -4.01 -12.23 4.88
N GLN A 51 -3.93 -11.18 5.69
CA GLN A 51 -3.69 -9.81 5.20
C GLN A 51 -2.26 -9.64 4.67
N GLU A 52 -1.27 -10.25 5.31
CA GLU A 52 0.12 -10.27 4.81
C GLU A 52 0.19 -10.91 3.43
N THR A 53 -0.48 -12.05 3.23
CA THR A 53 -0.57 -12.72 1.91
C THR A 53 -1.19 -11.79 0.86
N LEU A 54 -2.21 -11.02 1.23
CA LEU A 54 -2.82 -10.02 0.35
C LEU A 54 -1.82 -8.89 0.01
N LEU A 55 -1.11 -8.35 1.01
CA LEU A 55 -0.10 -7.31 0.81
C LEU A 55 1.01 -7.77 -0.13
N VAL A 56 1.49 -9.00 0.05
CA VAL A 56 2.46 -9.65 -0.85
C VAL A 56 1.94 -9.67 -2.29
N ALA A 57 0.71 -10.17 -2.50
CA ALA A 57 0.13 -10.26 -3.83
C ALA A 57 -0.03 -8.90 -4.50
N ILE A 58 -0.45 -7.88 -3.74
CA ILE A 58 -0.58 -6.49 -4.23
C ILE A 58 0.80 -5.91 -4.57
N ALA A 59 1.79 -6.11 -3.70
CA ALA A 59 3.15 -5.60 -3.91
C ALA A 59 3.79 -6.21 -5.15
N GLU A 60 3.67 -7.53 -5.36
CA GLU A 60 4.16 -8.20 -6.57
C GLU A 60 3.45 -7.73 -7.83
N THR A 61 2.12 -7.60 -7.78
CA THR A 61 1.31 -7.11 -8.90
C THR A 61 1.73 -5.68 -9.27
N THR A 62 1.85 -4.80 -8.27
CA THR A 62 2.27 -3.40 -8.44
C THR A 62 3.68 -3.29 -9.01
N ALA A 63 4.60 -4.14 -8.56
CA ALA A 63 5.99 -4.15 -9.05
C ALA A 63 6.11 -4.56 -10.52
N ARG A 64 5.22 -5.45 -11.00
CA ARG A 64 5.15 -5.85 -12.42
C ARG A 64 4.34 -4.87 -13.28
N ASN A 65 3.95 -3.72 -12.71
CA ASN A 65 2.98 -2.79 -13.28
C ASN A 65 1.66 -3.46 -13.66
N GLY A 66 1.29 -4.57 -13.02
CA GLY A 66 0.01 -5.23 -13.22
C GLY A 66 -1.13 -4.46 -12.55
N ALA A 67 -2.34 -4.96 -12.74
CA ALA A 67 -3.51 -4.53 -12.00
C ALA A 67 -4.32 -5.76 -11.60
N ASP A 68 -5.10 -5.61 -10.55
CA ASP A 68 -6.15 -6.56 -10.22
C ASP A 68 -7.45 -6.22 -10.94
N GLN A 69 -8.44 -7.12 -10.86
CA GLN A 69 -9.72 -6.94 -11.53
C GLN A 69 -10.44 -5.64 -11.13
N ILE A 70 -10.29 -5.19 -9.88
CA ILE A 70 -10.90 -3.95 -9.40
C ILE A 70 -10.25 -2.76 -10.11
N THR A 71 -8.92 -2.71 -10.14
CA THR A 71 -8.19 -1.62 -10.78
C THR A 71 -8.42 -1.58 -12.29
N GLU A 72 -8.48 -2.73 -12.96
CA GLU A 72 -8.83 -2.82 -14.39
C GLU A 72 -10.23 -2.28 -14.71
N SER A 73 -11.15 -2.31 -13.73
CA SER A 73 -12.48 -1.73 -13.90
C SER A 73 -12.50 -0.20 -13.77
N ILE A 74 -11.54 0.37 -13.03
CA ILE A 74 -11.41 1.80 -12.75
C ILE A 74 -10.61 2.48 -13.87
N VAL A 75 -9.43 1.94 -14.20
CA VAL A 75 -8.52 2.51 -15.20
C VAL A 75 -8.70 1.73 -16.49
N ARG A 76 -9.39 2.35 -17.45
CA ARG A 76 -9.62 1.77 -18.78
C ARG A 76 -8.51 2.16 -19.73
N ASP A 77 -7.93 1.17 -20.38
CA ASP A 77 -7.00 1.40 -21.48
C ASP A 77 -7.75 1.98 -22.71
N CYS A 78 -6.99 2.62 -23.60
CA CYS A 78 -7.45 2.90 -24.94
C CYS A 78 -7.67 1.60 -25.74
N SER A 79 -8.35 1.69 -26.88
CA SER A 79 -8.60 0.50 -27.70
C SER A 79 -7.30 -0.08 -28.27
N VAL A 80 -7.29 -1.37 -28.61
CA VAL A 80 -6.12 -2.04 -29.19
C VAL A 80 -5.63 -1.32 -30.44
N ASP A 81 -6.54 -0.94 -31.34
CA ASP A 81 -6.22 -0.22 -32.57
C ASP A 81 -5.55 1.14 -32.30
N GLU A 82 -5.98 1.84 -31.24
CA GLU A 82 -5.40 3.12 -30.82
C GLU A 82 -4.02 2.93 -30.21
N ARG A 83 -3.84 1.89 -29.39
CA ARG A 83 -2.55 1.54 -28.80
C ARG A 83 -1.52 1.19 -29.87
N GLU A 84 -1.89 0.36 -30.84
CA GLU A 84 -1.03 0.01 -31.98
C GLU A 84 -0.65 1.26 -32.80
N SER A 85 -1.61 2.13 -33.07
CA SER A 85 -1.36 3.39 -33.79
C SER A 85 -0.45 4.33 -33.00
N PHE A 86 -0.64 4.41 -31.69
CA PHE A 86 0.17 5.22 -30.79
C PHE A 86 1.62 4.74 -30.77
N ASP A 87 1.83 3.44 -30.55
CA ASP A 87 3.15 2.82 -30.51
C ASP A 87 3.87 2.93 -31.87
N TYR A 88 3.12 2.78 -32.96
CA TYR A 88 3.63 2.99 -34.32
C TYR A 88 4.16 4.42 -34.52
N LEU A 89 3.38 5.43 -34.13
CA LEU A 89 3.79 6.84 -34.26
C LEU A 89 4.98 7.18 -33.36
N LEU A 90 4.99 6.70 -32.11
CA LEU A 90 6.12 6.87 -31.19
C LEU A 90 7.42 6.26 -31.75
N SER A 91 7.35 5.06 -32.31
CA SER A 91 8.53 4.39 -32.89
C SER A 91 9.19 5.19 -34.02
N ARG A 92 8.39 6.01 -34.72
CA ARG A 92 8.81 6.83 -35.86
C ARG A 92 9.16 8.27 -35.48
N LEU A 93 9.09 8.63 -34.20
CA LEU A 93 9.36 9.99 -33.72
C LEU A 93 10.77 10.45 -34.12
N ASN A 94 11.76 9.55 -34.06
CA ASN A 94 13.15 9.81 -34.44
C ASN A 94 13.35 10.02 -35.94
N ASP A 95 12.51 9.40 -36.78
CA ASP A 95 12.59 9.54 -38.23
C ASP A 95 11.96 10.86 -38.72
N GLY A 96 11.34 11.61 -37.81
CA GLY A 96 10.59 12.81 -38.11
C GLY A 96 9.16 12.49 -38.53
N LEU A 97 8.21 12.91 -37.70
CA LEU A 97 6.79 12.87 -38.03
C LEU A 97 6.38 14.15 -38.77
N ASN A 98 5.51 14.03 -39.76
CA ASN A 98 4.90 15.20 -40.37
C ASN A 98 3.86 15.83 -39.41
N HIS A 99 3.43 17.06 -39.69
CA HIS A 99 2.53 17.78 -38.78
C HIS A 99 1.21 17.02 -38.51
N SER A 100 0.58 16.41 -39.53
CA SER A 100 -0.65 15.64 -39.32
C SER A 100 -0.43 14.40 -38.45
N GLN A 101 0.73 13.77 -38.53
CA GLN A 101 1.10 12.63 -37.69
C GLN A 101 1.40 13.06 -36.25
N LEU A 102 1.99 14.24 -36.04
CA LEU A 102 2.20 14.79 -34.71
C LEU A 102 0.89 15.14 -34.02
N VAL A 103 -0.07 15.71 -34.74
CA VAL A 103 -1.42 16.00 -34.21
C VAL A 103 -2.14 14.71 -33.82
N GLU A 104 -2.02 13.67 -34.64
CA GLU A 104 -2.58 12.36 -34.31
C GLU A 104 -1.87 11.71 -33.11
N LEU A 105 -0.55 11.87 -33.01
CA LEU A 105 0.23 11.40 -31.86
C LEU A 105 -0.21 12.09 -30.57
N GLU A 106 -0.40 13.41 -30.57
CA GLU A 106 -0.91 14.17 -29.41
C GLU A 106 -2.31 13.69 -29.00
N ARG A 107 -3.22 13.52 -29.96
CA ARG A 107 -4.57 12.98 -29.71
C ARG A 107 -4.53 11.60 -29.08
N LEU A 108 -3.67 10.71 -29.58
CA LEU A 108 -3.49 9.36 -29.04
C LEU A 108 -2.79 9.37 -27.69
N PHE A 109 -1.81 10.27 -27.49
CA PHE A 109 -1.11 10.45 -26.22
C PHE A 109 -2.07 10.83 -25.11
N GLY A 110 -2.98 11.79 -25.35
CA GLY A 110 -4.02 12.18 -24.39
C GLY A 110 -5.01 11.07 -24.03
N ARG A 111 -5.04 9.96 -24.77
CA ARG A 111 -5.94 8.82 -24.52
C ARG A 111 -5.23 7.58 -23.99
N CYS A 112 -4.00 7.35 -24.43
CA CYS A 112 -3.23 6.13 -24.19
C CYS A 112 -2.02 6.37 -23.27
N GLY A 113 -1.50 7.61 -23.19
CA GLY A 113 -0.21 7.93 -22.58
C GLY A 113 -0.21 7.83 -21.05
N SER A 114 -1.31 8.21 -20.39
CA SER A 114 -1.42 8.19 -18.92
C SER A 114 -1.77 6.83 -18.33
N PHE A 115 -2.25 5.88 -19.14
CA PHE A 115 -2.82 4.60 -18.69
C PHE A 115 -1.94 3.86 -17.65
N PHE A 116 -0.66 3.66 -17.95
CA PHE A 116 0.24 2.94 -17.04
C PHE A 116 0.52 3.70 -15.74
N ALA A 117 0.61 5.03 -15.80
CA ALA A 117 0.83 5.88 -14.63
C ALA A 117 -0.40 5.91 -13.73
N GLU A 118 -1.60 6.08 -14.31
CA GLU A 118 -2.87 6.04 -13.60
C GLU A 118 -3.10 4.67 -12.93
N ARG A 119 -2.86 3.59 -13.68
CA ARG A 119 -2.98 2.22 -13.15
C ARG A 119 -2.08 1.99 -11.96
N LYS A 120 -0.81 2.41 -12.05
CA LYS A 120 0.13 2.28 -10.93
C LYS A 120 -0.32 3.12 -9.73
N SER A 121 -0.79 4.35 -9.96
CA SER A 121 -1.30 5.22 -8.89
C SER A 121 -2.45 4.58 -8.12
N VAL A 122 -3.43 3.98 -8.81
CA VAL A 122 -4.56 3.29 -8.17
C VAL A 122 -4.09 2.07 -7.38
N MET A 123 -3.19 1.25 -7.97
CA MET A 123 -2.63 0.09 -7.27
C MET A 123 -1.87 0.49 -6.00
N VAL A 124 -1.08 1.57 -6.05
CA VAL A 124 -0.36 2.08 -4.88
C VAL A 124 -1.32 2.59 -3.81
N SER A 125 -2.33 3.39 -4.18
CA SER A 125 -3.32 3.87 -3.21
C SER A 125 -4.05 2.72 -2.52
N ARG A 126 -4.37 1.65 -3.27
CA ARG A 126 -4.91 0.43 -2.68
C ARG A 126 -3.90 -0.22 -1.73
N PHE A 127 -2.64 -0.36 -2.14
CA PHE A 127 -1.61 -0.97 -1.31
C PHE A 127 -1.45 -0.26 0.04
N THR A 128 -1.35 1.08 0.02
CA THR A 128 -1.32 1.89 1.25
C THR A 128 -2.53 1.62 2.14
N ARG A 129 -3.74 1.55 1.55
CA ARG A 129 -4.96 1.27 2.31
C ARG A 129 -4.95 -0.12 2.97
N GLU A 130 -4.45 -1.14 2.28
CA GLU A 130 -4.38 -2.49 2.83
C GLU A 130 -3.31 -2.61 3.93
N ILE A 131 -2.27 -1.76 3.90
CA ILE A 131 -1.28 -1.66 4.97
C ILE A 131 -1.91 -1.07 6.23
N GLU A 132 -2.78 -0.07 6.12
CA GLU A 132 -3.53 0.46 7.28
C GLU A 132 -4.38 -0.64 7.94
N VAL A 133 -5.03 -1.50 7.15
CA VAL A 133 -5.82 -2.62 7.69
C VAL A 133 -4.93 -3.66 8.37
N TYR A 134 -3.76 -3.93 7.80
CA TYR A 134 -2.76 -4.80 8.41
C TYR A 134 -2.26 -4.25 9.74
N GLU A 135 -1.91 -2.97 9.78
CA GLU A 135 -1.51 -2.24 10.97
C GLU A 135 -2.58 -2.29 12.06
N ASP A 136 -3.85 -2.09 11.70
CA ASP A 136 -4.98 -2.21 12.63
C ASP A 136 -5.07 -3.60 13.28
N TYR A 137 -4.72 -4.67 12.55
CA TYR A 137 -4.69 -6.03 13.12
C TYR A 137 -3.48 -6.25 14.02
N VAL A 138 -2.31 -5.71 13.67
CA VAL A 138 -1.10 -5.77 14.51
C VAL A 138 -1.28 -4.97 15.80
N ASP A 139 -1.94 -3.81 15.75
CA ASP A 139 -2.30 -3.01 16.92
C ASP A 139 -3.26 -3.78 17.84
N GLN A 140 -4.31 -4.40 17.27
CA GLN A 140 -5.23 -5.26 18.02
C GLN A 140 -4.50 -6.41 18.71
N LEU A 141 -3.56 -7.08 18.03
CA LEU A 141 -2.77 -8.14 18.62
C LEU A 141 -1.91 -7.63 19.76
N SER A 142 -1.27 -6.46 19.58
CA SER A 142 -0.45 -5.82 20.61
C SER A 142 -1.25 -5.53 21.88
N LEU A 143 -2.49 -5.07 21.73
CA LEU A 143 -3.42 -4.82 22.84
C LEU A 143 -3.86 -6.11 23.53
N ILE A 144 -4.05 -7.20 22.79
CA ILE A 144 -4.46 -8.52 23.31
C ILE A 144 -3.31 -9.18 24.07
N SER A 145 -2.11 -9.20 23.50
CA SER A 145 -0.93 -9.86 24.10
C SER A 145 -0.30 -9.01 25.21
N GLY A 146 -0.53 -7.70 25.21
CA GLY A 146 0.06 -6.75 26.17
C GLY A 146 1.50 -6.36 25.86
N ASP A 147 1.98 -6.67 24.65
CA ASP A 147 3.33 -6.41 24.15
C ASP A 147 3.24 -5.73 22.78
N ASP A 148 4.19 -4.85 22.44
CA ASP A 148 4.27 -4.23 21.12
C ASP A 148 4.68 -5.25 20.04
N LYS A 149 3.87 -5.40 18.99
CA LYS A 149 4.07 -6.34 17.88
C LYS A 149 4.48 -5.70 16.56
N PHE A 150 4.64 -4.38 16.49
CA PHE A 150 4.88 -3.68 15.23
C PHE A 150 6.19 -4.10 14.54
N GLU A 151 7.25 -4.33 15.33
CA GLU A 151 8.55 -4.80 14.83
C GLU A 151 8.48 -6.28 14.39
N ASP A 152 7.81 -7.13 15.16
CA ASP A 152 7.64 -8.56 14.85
C ASP A 152 6.99 -8.75 13.47
N TYR A 153 6.02 -7.90 13.16
CA TYR A 153 5.25 -7.90 11.90
C TYR A 153 5.78 -6.90 10.85
N LYS A 154 6.95 -6.29 11.10
CA LYS A 154 7.65 -5.39 10.18
C LYS A 154 6.76 -4.29 9.59
N VAL A 155 5.85 -3.71 10.38
CA VAL A 155 4.87 -2.72 9.91
C VAL A 155 5.56 -1.51 9.25
N SER A 156 6.68 -1.05 9.82
CA SER A 156 7.49 0.04 9.26
C SER A 156 8.02 -0.27 7.85
N ASN A 157 8.46 -1.50 7.59
CA ASN A 157 8.98 -1.91 6.28
C ASN A 157 7.87 -1.95 5.22
N TRP A 158 6.64 -2.32 5.62
CA TRP A 158 5.49 -2.26 4.71
C TRP A 158 5.17 -0.82 4.29
N HIS A 159 5.20 0.13 5.24
CA HIS A 159 5.06 1.56 4.95
C HIS A 159 6.18 2.09 4.05
N GLU A 160 7.44 1.77 4.35
CA GLU A 160 8.58 2.18 3.51
C GLU A 160 8.45 1.64 2.07
N LEU A 161 7.98 0.40 1.90
CA LEU A 161 7.71 -0.16 0.58
C LEU A 161 6.61 0.60 -0.15
N SER A 162 5.51 0.94 0.55
CA SER A 162 4.43 1.77 0.01
C SER A 162 4.94 3.14 -0.45
N ASP A 163 5.77 3.80 0.36
CA ASP A 163 6.37 5.10 0.02
C ASP A 163 7.25 5.03 -1.23
N LEU A 164 8.04 3.96 -1.37
CA LEU A 164 8.86 3.73 -2.56
C LEU A 164 8.01 3.46 -3.81
N GLU A 165 6.92 2.71 -3.68
CA GLU A 165 5.99 2.49 -4.79
C GLU A 165 5.21 3.77 -5.16
N HIS A 166 4.86 4.61 -4.17
CA HIS A 166 4.26 5.93 -4.36
C HIS A 166 5.20 6.86 -5.12
N LYS A 167 6.45 6.98 -4.66
CA LYS A 167 7.49 7.75 -5.36
C LYS A 167 7.67 7.28 -6.80
N GLN A 168 7.67 5.97 -7.05
CA GLN A 168 7.72 5.46 -8.42
C GLN A 168 6.50 5.91 -9.24
N SER A 169 5.29 5.86 -8.67
CA SER A 169 4.08 6.32 -9.33
C SER A 169 4.15 7.81 -9.71
N GLU A 170 4.61 8.67 -8.79
CA GLU A 170 4.78 10.10 -9.07
C GLU A 170 5.79 10.35 -10.20
N LEU A 171 6.91 9.64 -10.19
CA LEU A 171 7.94 9.74 -11.23
C LEU A 171 7.41 9.25 -12.59
N PHE A 172 6.58 8.21 -12.62
CA PHE A 172 5.92 7.77 -13.86
C PHE A 172 4.97 8.84 -14.40
N SER A 173 4.14 9.44 -13.55
CA SER A 173 3.29 10.56 -13.95
C SER A 173 4.11 11.73 -14.48
N LYS A 174 5.24 12.04 -13.84
CA LYS A 174 6.15 13.08 -14.33
C LYS A 174 6.73 12.75 -15.71
N LEU A 175 7.09 11.49 -15.99
CA LEU A 175 7.54 11.10 -17.33
C LEU A 175 6.45 11.32 -18.40
N VAL A 176 5.19 11.03 -18.08
CA VAL A 176 4.06 11.28 -18.99
C VAL A 176 3.93 12.78 -19.26
N THR A 177 3.98 13.63 -18.24
CA THR A 177 3.96 15.10 -18.42
C THR A 177 5.12 15.59 -19.29
N LEU A 178 6.34 15.12 -19.05
CA LEU A 178 7.50 15.53 -19.85
C LEU A 178 7.39 15.06 -21.31
N GLN A 179 6.79 13.89 -21.57
CA GLN A 179 6.52 13.42 -22.93
C GLN A 179 5.49 14.30 -23.65
N ASP A 180 4.43 14.71 -22.94
CA ASP A 180 3.42 15.66 -23.48
C ASP A 180 4.06 17.00 -23.85
N GLU A 181 4.96 17.51 -23.01
CA GLU A 181 5.71 18.74 -23.28
C GLU A 181 6.60 18.61 -24.52
N ILE A 182 7.26 17.45 -24.72
CA ILE A 182 8.05 17.20 -25.94
C ILE A 182 7.15 17.23 -27.17
N ILE A 183 6.02 16.50 -27.14
CA ILE A 183 5.07 16.46 -28.27
C ILE A 183 4.54 17.86 -28.58
N SER A 184 4.17 18.63 -27.55
CA SER A 184 3.71 20.01 -27.67
C SER A 184 4.76 20.94 -28.29
N ASN A 185 6.03 20.82 -27.90
CA ASN A 185 7.12 21.61 -28.49
C ASN A 185 7.38 21.24 -29.96
N LEU A 186 7.31 19.95 -30.31
CA LEU A 186 7.44 19.49 -31.70
C LEU A 186 6.28 20.01 -32.57
N LEU A 187 5.06 20.03 -32.05
CA LEU A 187 3.88 20.58 -32.74
C LEU A 187 4.00 22.08 -33.03
N GLN A 188 4.66 22.82 -32.14
CA GLN A 188 4.99 24.24 -32.35
C GLN A 188 6.09 24.47 -33.40
N GLY A 189 6.63 23.40 -33.99
CA GLY A 189 7.65 23.46 -35.04
C GLY A 189 9.08 23.58 -34.50
N LYS A 190 9.31 23.36 -33.19
CA LYS A 190 10.67 23.28 -32.66
C LYS A 190 11.35 22.01 -33.14
N SER A 191 12.66 22.09 -33.40
CA SER A 191 13.43 20.90 -33.77
C SER A 191 13.71 20.05 -32.54
N ALA A 192 13.86 18.73 -32.71
CA ALA A 192 14.23 17.82 -31.62
C ALA A 192 15.56 18.19 -30.91
N SER A 193 16.38 19.03 -31.54
CA SER A 193 17.64 19.55 -31.01
C SER A 193 17.55 20.95 -30.43
N SER A 194 16.34 21.53 -30.32
CA SER A 194 16.15 22.86 -29.71
C SER A 194 16.50 22.81 -28.22
N ASP A 195 17.02 23.92 -27.69
CA ASP A 195 17.41 24.04 -26.27
C ASP A 195 16.26 23.65 -25.32
N GLU A 196 15.01 23.94 -25.67
CA GLU A 196 13.85 23.58 -24.86
C GLU A 196 13.63 22.06 -24.78
N ILE A 197 13.64 21.36 -25.93
CA ILE A 197 13.50 19.91 -25.96
C ILE A 197 14.70 19.23 -25.29
N VAL A 198 15.92 19.73 -25.51
CA VAL A 198 17.13 19.22 -24.84
C VAL A 198 17.03 19.39 -23.33
N GLY A 199 16.51 20.52 -22.84
CA GLY A 199 16.24 20.75 -21.43
C GLY A 199 15.27 19.72 -20.84
N ILE A 200 14.16 19.44 -21.53
CA ILE A 200 13.20 18.42 -21.11
C ILE A 200 13.85 17.02 -21.09
N LEU A 201 14.66 16.67 -22.08
CA LEU A 201 15.35 15.37 -22.14
C LEU A 201 16.36 15.17 -21.00
N VAL A 202 17.01 16.24 -20.54
CA VAL A 202 17.85 16.20 -19.33
C VAL A 202 17.01 15.87 -18.10
N GLU A 203 15.83 16.50 -17.98
CA GLU A 203 14.91 16.21 -16.88
C GLU A 203 14.38 14.78 -16.93
N VAL A 204 13.99 14.29 -18.12
CA VAL A 204 13.61 12.89 -18.35
C VAL A 204 14.68 11.93 -17.86
N SER A 205 15.95 12.21 -18.18
CA SER A 205 17.08 11.37 -17.76
C SER A 205 17.22 11.33 -16.23
N GLY A 206 17.07 12.46 -15.55
CA GLY A 206 17.10 12.52 -14.08
C GLY A 206 15.92 11.80 -13.41
N VAL A 207 14.73 11.87 -14.02
CA VAL A 207 13.55 11.12 -13.55
C VAL A 207 13.76 9.61 -13.74
N GLN A 208 14.33 9.18 -14.87
CA GLN A 208 14.64 7.77 -15.13
C GLN A 208 15.67 7.20 -14.15
N GLU A 209 16.72 7.97 -13.83
CA GLU A 209 17.71 7.58 -12.82
C GLU A 209 17.05 7.43 -11.43
N SER A 210 16.21 8.40 -11.05
CA SER A 210 15.46 8.36 -9.78
C SER A 210 14.53 7.15 -9.70
N LEU A 211 13.87 6.80 -10.81
CA LEU A 211 13.03 5.60 -10.92
C LEU A 211 13.83 4.31 -10.74
N LEU A 212 15.01 4.24 -11.33
CA LEU A 212 15.89 3.08 -11.22
C LEU A 212 16.32 2.85 -9.77
N VAL A 213 16.71 3.93 -9.07
CA VAL A 213 17.08 3.86 -7.64
C VAL A 213 15.89 3.42 -6.79
N ALA A 214 14.73 4.07 -6.94
CA ALA A 214 13.53 3.74 -6.16
C ALA A 214 13.08 2.29 -6.39
N ARG A 215 13.12 1.81 -7.65
CA ARG A 215 12.78 0.42 -7.98
C ARG A 215 13.76 -0.57 -7.34
N GLN A 216 15.05 -0.26 -7.32
CA GLN A 216 16.05 -1.11 -6.70
C GLN A 216 15.82 -1.22 -5.19
N GLN A 217 15.58 -0.09 -4.52
CA GLN A 217 15.25 -0.05 -3.09
C GLN A 217 13.99 -0.85 -2.78
N ALA A 218 12.91 -0.64 -3.54
CA ALA A 218 11.65 -1.36 -3.37
C ALA A 218 11.82 -2.88 -3.59
N THR A 219 12.69 -3.28 -4.52
CA THR A 219 12.97 -4.69 -4.79
C THR A 219 13.75 -5.37 -3.68
N THR A 220 14.75 -4.68 -3.12
CA THR A 220 15.47 -5.16 -1.93
C THR A 220 14.49 -5.35 -0.76
N LEU A 221 13.70 -4.30 -0.46
CA LEU A 221 12.76 -4.34 0.65
C LEU A 221 11.66 -5.40 0.49
N ARG A 222 11.13 -5.58 -0.74
CA ARG A 222 10.23 -6.71 -1.04
C ARG A 222 10.90 -8.03 -0.76
N THR A 223 12.16 -8.23 -1.18
CA THR A 223 12.85 -9.50 -0.97
C THR A 223 12.97 -9.81 0.52
N ASP A 224 13.26 -8.81 1.34
CA ASP A 224 13.39 -8.95 2.80
C ASP A 224 12.04 -9.17 3.53
N LEU A 225 10.95 -8.66 2.96
CA LEU A 225 9.58 -8.91 3.42
C LEU A 225 9.08 -10.30 3.01
N LEU A 226 9.41 -10.75 1.79
CA LEU A 226 8.93 -12.00 1.19
C LEU A 226 9.75 -13.24 1.56
N SER A 227 10.93 -13.07 2.14
CA SER A 227 11.79 -14.18 2.56
C SER A 227 11.43 -14.77 3.94
N LEU A 228 10.26 -14.41 4.48
CA LEU A 228 9.72 -14.91 5.75
C LEU A 228 9.07 -16.29 5.58
#